data_AF-A0A401QGY9-F1
#
_entry.id   AF-A0A401QGY9-F1
#
_cell.length_a   1.000
_cell.length_b   1.000
_cell.length_c   1.000
_cell.angle_alpha   90.00
_cell.angle_beta   90.00
_cell.angle_gamma   90.00
#
_symmetry.space_group_name_H-M   'P 1'
#
loop_
_entity.id
_entity.type
_entity.pdbx_description
1 polymer ?
#
loop_
_entity_poly.entity_id
_entity_poly.type
_entity_poly.pdbx_seq_one_letter_code
_entity_poly.pdbx_strand_id
1 'polypeptide(L)' 'YESASLFPQAEPGMIAPEEGTEWLLQLLREVQLEHFYLRIRDDLNVTRLSHFDFVKTVDLERIGIGRP' A
#
# COMPACT_ATOMS: atom_id res chain seq x y z
N TYR A 1 23.61 -42.97 -4.98
CA TYR A 1 22.78 -42.55 -3.85
C TYR A 1 22.69 -41.02 -3.91
N GLU A 2 22.20 -40.51 -5.03
CA GLU A 2 22.11 -39.06 -5.21
C GLU A 2 20.80 -38.61 -4.56
N SER A 3 20.79 -38.57 -3.23
CA SER A 3 19.72 -37.99 -2.44
C SER A 3 19.87 -36.47 -2.51
N ALA A 4 19.56 -35.92 -3.68
CA ALA A 4 19.25 -34.51 -3.83
C ALA A 4 17.96 -34.24 -3.06
N SER A 5 18.10 -33.93 -1.78
CA SER A 5 17.06 -33.29 -0.99
C SER A 5 16.80 -31.92 -1.60
N LEU A 6 15.97 -31.88 -2.64
CA LEU A 6 15.32 -30.69 -3.15
C LEU A 6 14.28 -30.28 -2.10
N PHE A 7 14.74 -29.72 -0.99
CA PHE A 7 13.87 -28.85 -0.21
C PHE A 7 13.58 -27.65 -1.12
N PRO A 8 12.32 -27.31 -1.39
CA PRO A 8 12.02 -26.02 -1.99
C PRO A 8 12.48 -24.99 -0.96
N GLN A 9 13.66 -24.44 -1.18
CA GLN A 9 14.15 -23.28 -0.48
C GLN A 9 13.09 -22.22 -0.72
N ALA A 10 12.28 -21.93 0.29
CA ALA A 10 11.36 -20.81 0.26
C ALA A 10 12.22 -19.59 -0.05
N GLU A 11 12.06 -19.07 -1.26
CA GLU A 11 12.83 -17.95 -1.79
C GLU A 11 12.73 -16.77 -0.79
N PRO A 12 13.86 -16.21 -0.33
CA PRO A 12 13.86 -15.01 0.50
C PRO A 12 13.54 -13.82 -0.39
N GLY A 13 12.25 -13.69 -0.70
CA GLY A 13 11.70 -12.71 -1.62
C GLY A 13 10.26 -12.41 -1.29
N MET A 14 9.86 -12.55 -0.02
CA MET A 14 8.85 -11.65 0.51
C MET A 14 9.44 -10.25 0.38
N ILE A 15 9.16 -9.59 -0.75
CA ILE A 15 9.04 -8.15 -0.74
C ILE A 15 7.91 -7.92 0.25
N ALA A 16 8.25 -7.78 1.54
CA ALA A 16 7.32 -7.29 2.53
C ALA A 16 6.83 -5.98 1.92
N PRO A 17 5.55 -5.89 1.51
CA PRO A 17 5.01 -4.64 1.01
C PRO A 17 5.29 -3.66 2.13
N GLU A 18 6.06 -2.62 1.81
CA GLU A 18 6.50 -1.56 2.72
C GLU A 18 5.53 -1.44 3.90
N GLU A 19 5.88 -2.03 5.06
CA GLU A 19 4.94 -2.45 6.11
C GLU A 19 4.12 -1.27 6.68
N GLY A 20 4.58 -0.05 6.43
CA GLY A 20 3.89 1.19 6.77
C GLY A 20 2.71 1.58 5.87
N THR A 21 2.59 1.04 4.66
CA THR A 21 1.61 1.46 3.65
C THR A 21 0.64 0.37 3.18
N GLU A 22 0.82 -0.87 3.63
CA GLU A 22 -0.06 -1.99 3.25
C GLU A 22 -1.53 -1.73 3.65
N TRP A 23 -1.74 -1.16 4.85
CA TRP A 23 -3.08 -0.76 5.32
C TRP A 23 -3.75 0.27 4.41
N LEU A 24 -2.97 1.19 3.83
CA LEU A 24 -3.48 2.25 2.97
C LEU A 24 -3.93 1.65 1.64
N LEU A 25 -3.12 0.76 1.07
CA LEU A 25 -3.46 0.04 -0.16
C LEU A 25 -4.72 -0.82 0.04
N GLN A 26 -4.83 -1.50 1.18
CA GLN A 26 -5.99 -2.32 1.50
C GLN A 26 -7.27 -1.49 1.65
N LEU A 27 -7.20 -0.38 2.40
CA LEU A 27 -8.32 0.57 2.54
C LEU A 27 -8.76 1.10 1.17
N LEU A 28 -7.81 1.53 0.35
CA LEU A 28 -8.09 2.02 -1.00
C LEU A 28 -8.71 0.94 -1.87
N ARG A 29 -8.27 -0.30 -1.76
CA ARG A 29 -8.84 -1.42 -2.51
C ARG A 29 -10.29 -1.71 -2.12
N GLU A 30 -10.65 -1.59 -0.84
CA GLU A 30 -12.04 -1.76 -0.38
C GLU A 30 -13.00 -0.72 -0.98
N VAL A 31 -12.51 0.51 -1.20
CA VAL A 31 -13.28 1.59 -1.85
C VAL A 31 -12.97 1.72 -3.35
N GLN A 32 -12.24 0.76 -3.93
CA GLN A 32 -11.79 0.74 -5.33
C GLN A 32 -10.95 1.95 -5.77
N LEU A 33 -10.27 2.63 -4.84
CA LEU A 33 -9.37 3.76 -5.08
C LEU A 33 -7.89 3.33 -5.10
N GLU A 34 -7.58 2.05 -5.32
CA GLU A 34 -6.19 1.53 -5.35
C GLU A 34 -5.30 2.25 -6.38
N HIS A 35 -5.88 2.75 -7.48
CA HIS A 35 -5.18 3.55 -8.48
C HIS A 35 -4.75 4.94 -7.98
N PHE A 36 -5.36 5.43 -6.89
CA PHE A 36 -4.93 6.64 -6.18
C PHE A 36 -3.88 6.36 -5.09
N TYR A 37 -3.47 5.11 -4.85
CA TYR A 37 -2.44 4.78 -3.84
C TYR A 37 -1.16 5.59 -4.05
N LEU A 38 -0.67 5.66 -5.29
CA LEU A 38 0.49 6.47 -5.61
C LEU A 38 0.22 7.96 -5.35
N ARG A 39 -0.95 8.49 -5.71
CA ARG A 39 -1.31 9.89 -5.41
C ARG A 39 -1.35 10.18 -3.92
N ILE A 40 -1.93 9.30 -3.11
CA ILE A 40 -2.00 9.51 -1.65
C ILE A 40 -0.62 9.40 -1.01
N ARG A 41 0.23 8.49 -1.51
CA ARG A 41 1.60 8.34 -1.02
C ARG A 41 2.52 9.48 -1.48
N ASP A 42 2.34 10.00 -2.69
CA ASP A 42 3.23 10.99 -3.30
C ASP A 42 2.78 12.43 -3.00
N ASP A 43 1.48 12.72 -3.09
CA ASP A 43 0.88 14.05 -2.89
C ASP A 43 0.55 14.30 -1.40
N LEU A 44 0.01 13.30 -0.68
CA LEU A 44 -0.31 13.43 0.75
C LEU A 44 0.74 12.83 1.69
N ASN A 45 1.77 12.15 1.16
CA ASN A 45 2.83 11.50 1.94
C ASN A 45 2.34 10.58 3.06
N VAL A 46 1.17 9.94 2.86
CA VAL A 46 0.58 9.03 3.84
C VAL A 46 1.36 7.72 3.84
N THR A 47 2.32 7.64 4.74
CA THR A 47 3.20 6.47 4.95
C THR A 47 2.88 5.70 6.23
N ARG A 48 1.96 6.23 7.06
CA ARG A 48 1.52 5.67 8.35
C ARG A 48 0.09 6.11 8.62
N LEU A 49 -0.64 5.33 9.42
CA LEU A 49 -2.02 5.65 9.86
C LEU A 49 -2.14 7.08 10.42
N SER A 50 -1.14 7.53 11.20
CA SER A 50 -1.14 8.86 11.82
C SER A 50 -1.15 10.01 10.81
N HIS A 51 -0.55 9.85 9.61
CA HIS A 51 -0.61 10.89 8.59
C HIS A 51 -2.03 11.05 8.04
N PHE A 52 -2.81 9.96 8.00
CA PHE A 52 -4.20 9.97 7.55
C PHE A 52 -5.11 10.81 8.45
N ASP A 53 -4.79 10.92 9.75
CA ASP A 53 -5.51 11.79 10.68
C ASP A 53 -5.37 13.28 10.31
N PHE A 54 -4.27 13.64 9.64
CA PHE A 54 -4.02 14.99 9.12
C PHE A 54 -4.53 15.21 7.70
N VAL A 55 -4.89 14.13 6.97
CA VAL A 55 -5.45 14.21 5.64
C VAL A 55 -6.86 14.78 5.72
N LYS A 56 -7.09 15.92 5.08
CA LYS A 56 -8.43 16.52 5.01
C LYS A 56 -9.11 16.18 3.70
N THR A 57 -10.42 16.39 3.68
CA THR A 57 -11.24 16.25 2.47
C THR A 57 -10.71 17.08 1.31
N VAL A 58 -10.16 18.27 1.58
CA VAL A 58 -9.52 19.11 0.54
C VAL A 58 -8.30 18.44 -0.09
N ASP A 59 -7.51 17.67 0.68
CA ASP A 59 -6.34 16.98 0.16
C ASP A 59 -6.75 15.77 -0.70
N LEU A 60 -7.82 15.08 -0.30
CA LEU A 60 -8.47 14.04 -1.11
C LEU A 60 -9.09 14.63 -2.40
N GLU A 61 -9.70 15.81 -2.33
CA GLU A 61 -10.20 16.54 -3.50
C GLU A 61 -9.07 16.91 -4.47
N ARG A 62 -7.91 17.35 -3.96
CA ARG A 62 -6.74 17.72 -4.78
C ARG A 62 -6.21 16.57 -5.61
N ILE A 63 -6.21 15.35 -5.07
CA ILE A 63 -5.78 14.16 -5.81
C ILE A 63 -6.89 13.54 -6.68
N GLY A 64 -8.12 14.06 -6.62
CA GLY A 64 -9.24 13.62 -7.45
C GLY A 64 -10.17 12.58 -6.81
N ILE A 65 -10.08 12.35 -5.49
CA ILE A 65 -10.96 11.43 -4.73
C ILE A 65 -12.25 12.12 -4.25
N GLY A 66 -12.29 13.45 -4.28
CA GLY A 66 -13.38 14.20 -3.65
C GLY A 66 -14.63 14.46 -4.50
N ARG A 67 -14.78 13.81 -5.66
CA ARG A 67 -16.08 13.75 -6.34
C ARG A 67 -16.36 12.33 -6.84
N PRO A 68 -17.60 11.81 -6.62
CA PRO A 68 -18.03 10.54 -7.18
C PRO A 68 -18.08 10.57 -8.72
#